data_AF-A0AAD4HQM4-F1
#
_entry.id   AF-A0AAD4HQM4-F1
#
_cell.length_a   1.000
_cell.length_b   1.000
_cell.length_c   1.000
_cell.angle_alpha   90.00
_cell.angle_beta   90.00
_cell.angle_gamma   90.00
#
_symmetry.space_group_name_H-M   'P 1'
#
loop_
_entity.id
_entity.type
_entity.pdbx_description
1 polymer ?
#
loop_
_entity_poly.entity_id
_entity_poly.type
_entity_poly.pdbx_seq_one_letter_code
_entity_poly.pdbx_strand_id
1 'polypeptide(L)'
;MPKLLLSENWEGWSAFHKLLLFLFNFLAPFLKEADLQLASHDLYHGSLQLLLILLHDFPEFLSEYYFGLCDAIPPCCIQLRNIILSMFPMSIILPDPHLCNIKFDLIPEMGPIPPILSDFASGLKSADLCNNLNQYLLNRGTPSFLTTLKDRLRLPSVPESSTKSYNLSLINSLVMYIGVSSVAQAKARSGLSVFVASNPGVVAL
;
A
#
# COMPACT_ATOMS: atom_id res chain seq x y z
N MET A 1 -6.15 22.71 -7.88
CA MET A 1 -5.91 21.28 -8.12
C MET A 1 -5.36 21.01 -9.53
N PRO A 2 -6.03 21.33 -10.65
CA PRO A 2 -5.53 20.93 -11.99
C PRO A 2 -4.15 21.50 -12.33
N LYS A 3 -3.88 22.78 -12.03
CA LYS A 3 -2.57 23.42 -12.27
C LYS A 3 -1.39 22.74 -11.55
N LEU A 4 -1.67 22.08 -10.44
CA LEU A 4 -0.65 21.44 -9.60
C LEU A 4 -0.46 19.96 -9.99
N LEU A 5 -1.50 19.32 -10.55
CA LEU A 5 -1.40 17.96 -11.10
C LEU A 5 -0.94 17.92 -12.56
N LEU A 6 -1.14 19.00 -13.32
CA LEU A 6 -0.70 19.20 -14.70
C LEU A 6 0.62 19.99 -14.79
N SER A 7 1.31 20.23 -13.67
CA SER A 7 2.61 20.89 -13.69
C SER A 7 3.63 20.07 -14.48
N GLU A 8 4.51 20.73 -15.21
CA GLU A 8 5.62 20.07 -15.91
C GLU A 8 6.42 19.18 -14.96
N ASN A 9 6.87 18.02 -15.45
CA ASN A 9 7.69 17.03 -14.73
C ASN A 9 7.10 16.45 -13.44
N TRP A 10 5.77 16.50 -13.24
CA TRP A 10 5.10 15.89 -12.08
C TRP A 10 5.55 16.47 -10.72
N GLU A 11 6.20 17.64 -10.70
CA GLU A 11 6.74 18.23 -9.46
C GLU A 11 5.65 18.56 -8.44
N GLY A 12 4.47 18.95 -8.92
CA GLY A 12 3.33 19.23 -8.04
C GLY A 12 2.70 17.99 -7.41
N TRP A 13 2.93 16.78 -7.94
CA TRP A 13 2.32 15.56 -7.42
C TRP A 13 2.75 15.27 -5.98
N SER A 14 4.03 15.43 -5.67
CA SER A 14 4.53 15.22 -4.30
C SER A 14 3.89 16.20 -3.30
N ALA A 15 3.71 17.47 -3.71
CA ALA A 15 3.06 18.47 -2.88
C ALA A 15 1.57 18.15 -2.66
N PHE A 16 0.85 17.75 -3.71
CA PHE A 16 -0.55 17.36 -3.61
C PHE A 16 -0.75 16.13 -2.73
N HIS A 17 0.11 15.12 -2.92
CA HIS A 17 0.12 13.91 -2.09
C HIS A 17 0.29 14.26 -0.61
N LYS A 18 1.24 15.14 -0.26
CA LYS A 18 1.42 15.60 1.13
C LYS A 18 0.16 16.27 1.70
N LEU A 19 -0.53 17.10 0.90
CA LEU A 19 -1.79 17.74 1.32
C LEU A 19 -2.90 16.70 1.58
N LEU A 20 -3.03 15.70 0.71
CA LEU A 20 -3.98 14.60 0.91
C LEU A 20 -3.64 13.79 2.16
N LEU A 21 -2.36 13.51 2.41
CA LEU A 21 -1.94 12.84 3.64
C LEU A 21 -2.29 13.66 4.88
N PHE A 22 -2.12 14.99 4.86
CA PHE A 22 -2.55 15.84 5.97
C PHE A 22 -4.06 15.79 6.18
N LEU A 23 -4.84 15.82 5.10
CA LEU A 23 -6.31 15.68 5.16
C LEU A 23 -6.72 14.34 5.79
N PHE A 24 -6.17 13.22 5.33
CA PHE A 24 -6.53 11.90 5.84
C PHE A 24 -6.04 11.67 7.27
N ASN A 25 -4.83 12.13 7.62
CA ASN A 25 -4.35 12.07 9.00
C ASN A 25 -5.22 12.91 9.96
N PHE A 26 -5.70 14.08 9.50
CA PHE A 26 -6.64 14.88 10.27
C PHE A 26 -7.99 14.18 10.44
N LEU A 27 -8.51 13.53 9.39
CA LEU A 27 -9.78 12.80 9.43
C LEU A 27 -9.71 11.48 10.21
N ALA A 28 -8.55 10.84 10.25
CA ALA A 28 -8.35 9.50 10.80
C ALA A 28 -8.95 9.25 12.21
N PRO A 29 -8.79 10.12 13.23
CA PRO A 29 -9.39 9.89 14.54
C PRO A 29 -10.93 9.85 14.48
N PHE A 30 -11.56 10.82 13.81
CA PHE A 30 -13.02 10.90 13.67
C PHE A 30 -13.59 9.68 12.94
N LEU A 31 -12.88 9.23 11.89
CA LEU A 31 -13.27 8.07 11.10
C LEU A 31 -13.11 6.74 11.84
N LYS A 32 -12.14 6.64 12.76
CA LYS A 32 -11.92 5.42 13.58
C LYS A 32 -12.99 5.21 14.63
N GLU A 33 -13.51 6.29 15.20
CA GLU A 33 -14.53 6.25 16.25
C GLU A 33 -15.95 6.17 15.67
N ALA A 34 -16.09 6.40 14.36
CA ALA A 34 -17.37 6.49 13.66
C ALA A 34 -18.32 7.56 14.25
N ASP A 35 -17.78 8.49 15.03
CA ASP A 35 -18.49 9.64 15.59
C ASP A 35 -18.19 10.88 14.74
N LEU A 36 -18.99 11.06 13.70
CA LEU A 36 -18.88 12.18 12.79
C LEU A 36 -19.88 13.28 13.16
N GLN A 37 -19.39 14.32 13.82
CA GLN A 37 -20.11 15.59 13.95
C GLN A 37 -20.33 16.23 12.58
N LEU A 38 -21.29 17.15 12.48
CA LEU A 38 -21.70 17.78 11.21
C LEU A 38 -20.50 18.28 10.38
N ALA A 39 -19.57 19.01 10.98
CA ALA A 39 -18.40 19.53 10.28
C ALA A 39 -17.46 18.43 9.76
N SER A 40 -17.27 17.34 10.53
CA SER A 40 -16.46 16.19 10.10
C SER A 40 -17.15 15.34 9.04
N HIS A 41 -18.48 15.28 9.06
CA HIS A 41 -19.29 14.65 8.01
C HIS A 41 -19.15 15.40 6.68
N ASP A 42 -19.27 16.74 6.71
CA ASP A 42 -19.08 17.57 5.52
C ASP A 42 -17.65 17.45 4.96
N LEU A 43 -16.65 17.40 5.84
CA LEU A 43 -15.26 17.18 5.45
C LEU A 43 -15.03 15.79 4.84
N TYR A 44 -15.65 14.75 5.40
CA TYR A 44 -15.62 13.40 4.83
C TYR A 44 -16.25 13.37 3.44
N HIS A 45 -17.43 13.98 3.27
CA HIS A 45 -18.12 14.05 1.99
C HIS A 45 -17.31 14.83 0.95
N GLY A 46 -16.72 15.96 1.33
CA GLY A 46 -15.81 16.72 0.47
C GLY A 46 -14.56 15.92 0.07
N SER A 47 -14.01 15.12 0.99
CA SER A 47 -12.88 14.23 0.72
C SER A 47 -13.24 13.11 -0.25
N LEU A 48 -14.45 12.58 -0.13
CA LEU A 48 -14.99 11.58 -1.05
C LEU A 48 -15.16 12.16 -2.46
N GLN A 49 -15.76 13.35 -2.58
CA GLN A 49 -15.92 14.05 -3.85
C GLN A 49 -14.56 14.36 -4.48
N LEU A 50 -13.58 14.81 -3.69
CA LEU A 50 -12.22 15.04 -4.15
C LEU A 50 -11.59 13.76 -4.72
N LEU A 51 -11.70 12.64 -4.00
CA LEU A 51 -11.19 11.35 -4.49
C LEU A 51 -11.88 10.89 -5.77
N LEU A 52 -13.19 11.10 -5.93
CA LEU A 52 -13.92 10.77 -7.15
C LEU A 52 -13.46 11.62 -8.35
N ILE A 53 -13.18 12.90 -8.14
CA ILE A 53 -12.63 13.76 -9.19
C ILE A 53 -11.22 13.29 -9.56
N LEU A 54 -10.38 12.94 -8.57
CA LEU A 54 -9.04 12.40 -8.83
C LEU A 54 -9.10 11.06 -9.58
N LEU A 55 -10.07 10.20 -9.25
CA LEU A 55 -10.27 8.93 -9.94
C LEU A 55 -10.57 9.13 -11.43
N HIS A 56 -11.40 10.12 -11.76
CA HIS A 56 -11.82 10.38 -13.13
C HIS A 56 -10.77 11.15 -13.94
N ASP A 57 -10.21 12.21 -13.35
CA ASP A 57 -9.35 13.16 -14.08
C ASP A 57 -7.85 12.84 -13.98
N PHE A 58 -7.41 12.15 -12.91
CA PHE A 58 -6.01 11.89 -12.60
C PHE A 58 -5.77 10.47 -12.02
N PRO A 59 -6.21 9.39 -12.69
CA PRO A 59 -6.09 8.03 -12.17
C PRO A 59 -4.64 7.61 -11.94
N GLU A 60 -3.69 8.06 -12.75
CA GLU A 60 -2.27 7.75 -12.62
C GLU A 60 -1.68 8.29 -11.29
N PHE A 61 -2.13 9.45 -10.83
CA PHE A 61 -1.70 10.02 -9.55
C PHE A 61 -2.11 9.10 -8.39
N LEU A 62 -3.37 8.64 -8.38
CA LEU A 62 -3.82 7.68 -7.38
C LEU A 62 -3.07 6.34 -7.53
N SER A 63 -2.73 5.96 -8.76
CA SER A 63 -2.02 4.72 -9.07
C SER A 63 -0.66 4.60 -8.45
N GLU A 64 0.07 5.71 -8.40
CA GLU A 64 1.46 5.73 -7.97
C GLU A 64 1.60 6.00 -6.47
N TYR A 65 0.60 6.67 -5.88
CA TYR A 65 0.56 7.01 -4.45
C TYR A 65 -0.39 6.14 -3.61
N TYR A 66 -1.02 5.12 -4.20
CA TYR A 66 -2.02 4.28 -3.51
C TYR A 66 -1.56 3.76 -2.15
N PHE A 67 -0.28 3.34 -2.03
CA PHE A 67 0.27 2.76 -0.82
C PHE A 67 0.24 3.76 0.34
N GLY A 68 0.82 4.96 0.15
CA GLY A 68 0.85 6.00 1.18
C GLY A 68 -0.55 6.52 1.52
N LEU A 69 -1.41 6.68 0.53
CA LEU A 69 -2.79 7.11 0.75
C LEU A 69 -3.59 6.07 1.55
N CYS A 70 -3.47 4.79 1.22
CA CYS A 70 -4.12 3.71 1.95
C CYS A 70 -3.59 3.54 3.37
N ASP A 71 -2.30 3.81 3.61
CA ASP A 71 -1.70 3.74 4.95
C ASP A 71 -2.23 4.85 5.88
N ALA A 72 -2.54 6.03 5.33
CA ALA A 72 -3.13 7.14 6.07
C ALA A 72 -4.63 6.96 6.37
N ILE A 73 -5.36 6.20 5.55
CA ILE A 73 -6.81 6.00 5.69
C ILE A 73 -7.10 4.82 6.63
N PRO A 74 -7.94 5.00 7.67
CA PRO A 74 -8.29 3.91 8.57
C PRO A 74 -8.91 2.69 7.85
N PRO A 75 -8.62 1.45 8.30
CA PRO A 75 -9.14 0.25 7.64
C PRO A 75 -10.67 0.14 7.60
N CYS A 76 -11.38 0.77 8.55
CA CYS A 76 -12.84 0.84 8.56
C CYS A 76 -13.44 1.67 7.40
N CYS A 77 -12.64 2.56 6.78
CA CYS A 77 -13.09 3.44 5.72
C CYS A 77 -13.05 2.74 4.35
N ILE A 78 -13.89 1.72 4.19
CA ILE A 78 -13.92 0.85 3.01
C ILE A 78 -14.10 1.66 1.72
N GLN A 79 -15.03 2.61 1.69
CA GLN A 79 -15.32 3.39 0.48
C GLN A 79 -14.14 4.23 -0.01
N LEU A 80 -13.45 4.94 0.89
CA LEU A 80 -12.30 5.77 0.52
C LEU A 80 -11.16 4.90 -0.03
N ARG A 81 -10.88 3.76 0.64
CA ARG A 81 -9.86 2.81 0.19
C ARG A 81 -10.22 2.18 -1.14
N ASN A 82 -11.48 1.79 -1.34
CA ASN A 82 -11.93 1.19 -2.59
C ASN A 82 -11.79 2.17 -3.75
N ILE A 83 -12.07 3.46 -3.58
CA ILE A 83 -11.88 4.44 -4.66
C ILE A 83 -10.41 4.49 -5.10
N ILE A 84 -9.48 4.54 -4.13
CA ILE A 84 -8.04 4.57 -4.43
C ILE A 84 -7.58 3.26 -5.07
N LEU A 85 -8.03 2.11 -4.56
CA LEU A 85 -7.62 0.78 -5.03
C LEU A 85 -8.32 0.33 -6.32
N SER A 86 -9.43 0.96 -6.71
CA SER A 86 -10.14 0.66 -7.96
C SER A 86 -9.58 1.43 -9.15
N MET A 87 -8.64 2.35 -8.92
CA MET A 87 -7.96 3.02 -10.01
C MET A 87 -7.16 1.98 -10.82
N PHE A 88 -6.97 2.25 -12.11
CA PHE A 88 -5.93 1.62 -12.92
C PHE A 88 -5.52 2.60 -14.03
N PRO A 89 -4.31 2.48 -14.60
CA PRO A 89 -3.89 3.31 -15.73
C PRO A 89 -4.86 3.18 -16.91
N MET A 90 -5.18 4.31 -17.56
CA MET A 90 -6.15 4.35 -18.67
C MET A 90 -5.72 3.55 -19.90
N SER A 91 -4.45 3.17 -19.99
CA SER A 91 -3.91 2.32 -21.06
C SER A 91 -4.25 0.84 -20.91
N ILE A 92 -4.70 0.40 -19.73
CA ILE A 92 -4.98 -0.99 -19.43
C ILE A 92 -6.45 -1.29 -19.67
N ILE A 93 -6.73 -2.33 -20.45
CA ILE A 93 -8.08 -2.87 -20.63
C ILE A 93 -8.23 -4.06 -19.68
N LEU A 94 -9.08 -3.90 -18.67
CA LEU A 94 -9.34 -4.99 -17.74
C LEU A 94 -10.24 -6.05 -18.38
N PRO A 95 -9.86 -7.34 -18.32
CA PRO A 95 -10.74 -8.42 -18.72
C PRO A 95 -11.97 -8.49 -17.80
N ASP A 96 -13.11 -8.90 -18.35
CA ASP A 96 -14.31 -9.16 -17.54
C ASP A 96 -14.05 -10.36 -16.60
N PRO A 97 -14.12 -10.15 -15.27
CA PRO A 97 -13.84 -11.19 -14.29
C PRO A 97 -14.83 -12.36 -14.34
N HIS A 98 -16.01 -12.18 -14.94
CA HIS A 98 -17.06 -13.21 -15.03
C HIS A 98 -16.89 -14.10 -16.26
N LEU A 99 -15.99 -13.75 -17.20
CA LEU A 99 -15.66 -14.57 -18.35
C LEU A 99 -14.58 -15.58 -17.95
N CYS A 100 -14.99 -16.77 -17.47
CA CYS A 100 -14.15 -17.83 -16.89
C CYS A 100 -13.04 -18.45 -17.78
N ASN A 101 -12.76 -17.91 -18.97
CA ASN A 101 -11.82 -18.51 -19.93
C ASN A 101 -10.49 -17.75 -20.08
N ILE A 102 -10.13 -16.92 -19.10
CA ILE A 102 -8.94 -16.07 -19.19
C ILE A 102 -7.80 -16.74 -18.43
N LYS A 103 -6.77 -17.17 -19.18
CA LYS A 103 -5.53 -17.63 -18.58
C LYS A 103 -4.73 -16.41 -18.14
N PHE A 104 -4.63 -16.21 -16.83
CA PHE A 104 -3.90 -15.08 -16.23
C PHE A 104 -2.45 -14.99 -16.73
N ASP A 105 -1.80 -16.11 -17.00
CA ASP A 105 -0.43 -16.16 -17.54
C ASP A 105 -0.28 -15.51 -18.92
N LEU A 106 -1.38 -15.29 -19.66
CA LEU A 106 -1.38 -14.64 -20.97
C LEU A 106 -1.56 -13.12 -20.89
N ILE A 107 -1.83 -12.56 -19.70
CA ILE A 107 -2.04 -11.13 -19.51
C ILE A 107 -0.67 -10.44 -19.41
N PRO A 108 -0.24 -9.65 -20.41
CA PRO A 108 1.08 -9.05 -20.41
C PRO A 108 1.29 -8.07 -19.24
N GLU A 109 0.22 -7.46 -18.74
CA GLU A 109 0.21 -6.53 -17.61
C GLU A 109 0.50 -7.22 -16.26
N MET A 110 0.50 -8.56 -16.19
CA MET A 110 0.71 -9.29 -14.94
C MET A 110 2.20 -9.46 -14.58
N GLY A 111 3.11 -9.21 -15.52
CA GLY A 111 4.56 -9.31 -15.33
C GLY A 111 5.25 -8.09 -14.69
N PRO A 112 4.98 -6.83 -15.10
CA PRO A 112 5.66 -5.68 -14.52
C PRO A 112 5.25 -5.42 -13.06
N ILE A 113 6.21 -4.98 -12.24
CA ILE A 113 5.91 -4.47 -10.90
C ILE A 113 5.28 -3.09 -11.07
N PRO A 114 4.10 -2.82 -10.47
CA PRO A 114 3.46 -1.52 -10.59
C PRO A 114 4.34 -0.41 -9.97
N PRO A 115 4.36 0.80 -10.55
CA PRO A 115 5.11 1.91 -10.00
C PRO A 115 4.55 2.30 -8.62
N ILE A 116 5.44 2.50 -7.65
CA ILE A 116 5.07 2.95 -6.30
C ILE A 116 5.99 4.14 -5.99
N LEU A 117 5.42 5.35 -5.95
CA LEU A 117 6.16 6.57 -5.61
C LEU A 117 6.24 6.83 -4.11
N SER A 118 5.41 6.15 -3.31
CA SER A 118 5.48 6.23 -1.86
C SER A 118 6.68 5.44 -1.32
N ASP A 119 7.43 6.02 -0.38
CA ASP A 119 8.51 5.30 0.29
C ASP A 119 7.93 4.28 1.29
N PHE A 120 7.57 3.10 0.78
CA PHE A 120 7.08 1.98 1.60
C PHE A 120 8.17 1.40 2.50
N ALA A 121 9.46 1.60 2.18
CA ALA A 121 10.57 1.16 3.02
C ALA A 121 10.76 2.08 4.23
N SER A 122 10.26 3.32 4.19
CA SER A 122 10.31 4.25 5.32
C SER A 122 9.66 3.72 6.60
N GLY A 123 8.75 2.75 6.55
CA GLY A 123 8.22 2.09 7.75
C GLY A 123 9.24 1.19 8.45
N LEU A 124 10.20 0.64 7.71
CA LEU A 124 11.25 -0.26 8.20
C LEU A 124 12.46 0.52 8.78
N LYS A 125 12.22 1.63 9.50
CA LYS A 125 13.25 2.60 9.97
C LYS A 125 14.38 1.99 10.79
N SER A 126 14.16 0.83 11.40
CA SER A 126 15.23 0.11 12.10
C SER A 126 16.13 -0.56 11.06
N ALA A 127 17.32 0.00 10.86
CA ALA A 127 18.34 -0.56 9.98
C ALA A 127 18.60 -2.05 10.30
N ASP A 128 18.56 -2.42 11.57
CA ASP A 128 18.69 -3.81 12.02
C ASP A 128 17.54 -4.70 11.51
N LEU A 129 16.29 -4.22 11.58
CA LEU A 129 15.13 -4.98 11.08
C LEU A 129 15.23 -5.20 9.57
N CYS A 130 15.54 -4.14 8.82
CA CYS A 130 15.67 -4.21 7.37
C CYS A 130 16.82 -5.15 6.95
N ASN A 131 17.97 -5.05 7.62
CA ASN A 131 19.13 -5.92 7.37
C ASN A 131 18.82 -7.39 7.69
N ASN A 132 18.21 -7.68 8.85
CA ASN A 132 17.84 -9.03 9.23
C ASN A 132 16.80 -9.63 8.27
N LEU A 133 15.85 -8.81 7.82
CA LEU A 133 14.86 -9.23 6.84
C LEU A 133 15.49 -9.54 5.48
N ASN A 134 16.42 -8.69 5.00
CA ASN A 134 17.16 -8.95 3.77
C ASN A 134 17.98 -10.24 3.85
N GLN A 135 18.66 -10.47 4.97
CA GLN A 135 19.38 -11.73 5.21
C GLN A 135 18.43 -12.94 5.20
N TYR A 136 17.26 -12.80 5.83
CA TYR A 136 16.24 -13.84 5.84
C TYR A 136 15.74 -14.17 4.42
N LEU A 137 15.48 -13.15 3.61
CA LEU A 137 15.03 -13.29 2.22
C LEU A 137 16.10 -13.90 1.30
N LEU A 138 17.39 -13.67 1.57
CA LEU A 138 18.49 -14.20 0.74
C LEU A 138 18.86 -15.65 1.08
N ASN A 139 19.04 -15.95 2.37
CA ASN A 139 19.72 -17.19 2.80
C ASN A 139 18.81 -18.18 3.54
N ARG A 140 17.49 -17.92 3.65
CA ARG A 140 16.61 -18.54 4.67
C ARG A 140 17.23 -18.34 6.05
N GLY A 141 16.88 -17.23 6.70
CA GLY A 141 17.43 -16.90 8.01
C GLY A 141 17.05 -17.90 9.12
N THR A 142 17.48 -17.63 10.34
CA THR A 142 17.16 -18.47 11.50
C THR A 142 15.65 -18.49 11.80
N PRO A 143 15.08 -19.63 12.19
CA PRO A 143 13.64 -19.72 12.51
C PRO A 143 13.22 -18.83 13.68
N SER A 144 14.16 -18.46 14.55
CA SER A 144 13.94 -17.50 15.64
C SER A 144 13.63 -16.08 15.16
N PHE A 145 14.01 -15.72 13.93
CA PHE A 145 13.73 -14.39 13.37
C PHE A 145 12.23 -14.11 13.30
N LEU A 146 11.40 -15.11 12.92
CA LEU A 146 9.95 -14.93 12.77
C LEU A 146 9.28 -14.61 14.12
N THR A 147 9.73 -15.26 15.19
CA THR A 147 9.24 -14.98 16.55
C THR A 147 9.60 -13.56 16.97
N THR A 148 10.85 -13.16 16.77
CA THR A 148 11.31 -11.79 17.05
C THR A 148 10.59 -10.75 16.20
N LEU A 149 10.32 -11.06 14.93
CA LEU A 149 9.58 -10.18 14.02
C LEU A 149 8.16 -9.93 14.54
N LYS A 150 7.44 -10.98 14.95
CA LYS A 150 6.10 -10.85 15.55
C LYS A 150 6.09 -9.92 16.75
N ASP A 151 7.08 -10.03 17.63
CA ASP A 151 7.18 -9.17 18.83
C ASP A 151 7.50 -7.72 18.46
N ARG A 152 8.32 -7.49 17.42
CA ARG A 152 8.66 -6.15 16.91
C ARG A 152 7.51 -5.45 16.19
N LEU A 153 6.53 -6.20 15.68
CA LEU A 153 5.32 -5.65 15.05
C LEU A 153 4.30 -5.12 16.08
N ARG A 154 4.45 -5.46 17.36
CA ARG A 154 3.55 -5.02 18.44
C ARG A 154 3.87 -3.60 18.88
N LEU A 155 2.82 -2.85 19.24
CA LEU A 155 2.96 -1.54 19.87
C LEU A 155 3.36 -1.72 21.34
N PRO A 156 4.39 -1.01 21.84
CA PRO A 156 4.95 -1.24 23.18
C PRO A 156 4.00 -0.89 24.34
N SER A 157 2.90 -0.17 24.07
CA SER A 157 2.08 0.49 25.09
C SER A 157 0.70 -0.15 25.30
N VAL A 158 0.43 -1.31 24.70
CA VAL A 158 -0.94 -1.85 24.60
C VAL A 158 -1.02 -3.28 25.18
N PRO A 159 -1.89 -3.56 26.17
CA PRO A 159 -2.08 -4.90 26.71
C PRO A 159 -2.64 -5.87 25.65
N GLU A 160 -2.27 -7.16 25.76
CA GLU A 160 -2.56 -8.22 24.78
C GLU A 160 -4.05 -8.39 24.42
N SER A 161 -4.96 -7.89 25.26
CA SER A 161 -6.41 -7.99 25.11
C SER A 161 -7.06 -6.93 24.22
N SER A 162 -6.31 -5.92 23.74
CA SER A 162 -6.91 -4.89 22.88
C SER A 162 -6.63 -5.12 21.39
N THR A 163 -7.64 -4.85 20.57
CA THR A 163 -7.64 -5.00 19.10
C THR A 163 -6.62 -4.10 18.39
N LYS A 164 -6.00 -3.13 19.08
CA LYS A 164 -5.01 -2.18 18.55
C LYS A 164 -3.58 -2.49 19.03
N SER A 165 -3.20 -3.76 19.12
CA SER A 165 -1.90 -4.20 19.62
C SER A 165 -0.76 -4.15 18.59
N TYR A 166 -1.06 -3.88 17.31
CA TYR A 166 -0.09 -3.95 16.22
C TYR A 166 0.12 -2.60 15.51
N ASN A 167 1.35 -2.39 15.06
CA ASN A 167 1.69 -1.26 14.20
C ASN A 167 1.32 -1.59 12.74
N LEU A 168 0.14 -1.15 12.32
CA LEU A 168 -0.38 -1.42 10.97
C LEU A 168 0.51 -0.86 9.86
N SER A 169 1.06 0.35 10.02
CA SER A 169 1.94 0.95 9.02
C SER A 169 3.22 0.13 8.82
N LEU A 170 3.80 -0.37 9.92
CA LEU A 170 4.94 -1.28 9.85
C LEU A 170 4.60 -2.60 9.16
N ILE A 171 3.40 -3.16 9.42
CA ILE A 171 2.93 -4.38 8.76
C ILE A 171 2.75 -4.13 7.26
N ASN A 172 2.12 -3.02 6.87
CA ASN A 172 1.91 -2.66 5.47
C ASN A 172 3.26 -2.54 4.73
N SER A 173 4.22 -1.82 5.33
CA SER A 173 5.58 -1.70 4.80
C SER A 173 6.30 -3.05 4.69
N LEU A 174 6.17 -3.90 5.72
CA LEU A 174 6.77 -5.23 5.75
C LEU A 174 6.24 -6.10 4.61
N VAL A 175 4.92 -6.19 4.48
CA VAL A 175 4.24 -6.99 3.45
C VAL A 175 4.63 -6.51 2.06
N MET A 176 4.62 -5.19 1.86
CA MET A 176 4.98 -4.60 0.57
C MET A 176 6.44 -4.87 0.21
N TYR A 177 7.35 -4.71 1.17
CA TYR A 177 8.77 -4.97 0.97
C TYR A 177 9.05 -6.43 0.63
N ILE A 178 8.48 -7.38 1.38
CA ILE A 178 8.64 -8.82 1.11
C ILE A 178 8.10 -9.16 -0.29
N GLY A 179 6.93 -8.63 -0.66
CA GLY A 179 6.32 -8.87 -1.97
C GLY A 179 7.20 -8.39 -3.13
N VAL A 180 7.60 -7.11 -3.09
CA VAL A 180 8.45 -6.50 -4.13
C VAL A 180 9.80 -7.21 -4.22
N SER A 181 10.46 -7.47 -3.08
CA SER A 181 11.75 -8.16 -3.06
C SER A 181 11.66 -9.60 -3.58
N SER A 182 10.60 -10.34 -3.24
CA SER A 182 10.42 -11.72 -3.69
C SER A 182 10.18 -11.80 -5.19
N VAL A 183 9.37 -10.89 -5.75
CA VAL A 183 9.12 -10.82 -7.20
C VAL A 183 10.38 -10.36 -7.95
N ALA A 184 11.10 -9.36 -7.43
CA ALA A 184 12.37 -8.92 -8.02
C ALA A 184 13.43 -10.03 -8.05
N GLN A 185 13.53 -10.82 -6.98
CA GLN A 185 14.43 -11.99 -6.94
C GLN A 185 14.01 -13.08 -7.93
N ALA A 186 12.71 -13.36 -8.06
CA ALA A 186 12.20 -14.32 -9.05
C ALA A 186 12.52 -13.87 -10.48
N LYS A 187 12.31 -12.59 -10.79
CA LYS A 187 12.66 -11.99 -12.08
C LYS A 187 14.16 -12.08 -12.36
N ALA A 188 15.01 -11.83 -11.38
CA ALA A 188 16.46 -11.93 -11.53
C ALA A 188 16.96 -13.37 -11.78
N ARG A 189 16.29 -14.39 -11.21
CA ARG A 189 16.68 -15.80 -11.34
C ARG A 189 16.11 -16.47 -12.59
N SER A 190 14.86 -16.19 -12.92
CA SER A 190 14.10 -16.92 -13.94
C SER A 190 13.72 -16.07 -15.15
N GLY A 191 13.98 -14.76 -15.13
CA GLY A 191 13.56 -13.81 -16.17
C GLY A 191 12.07 -13.44 -16.12
N LEU A 192 11.28 -14.13 -15.30
CA LEU A 192 9.84 -13.97 -15.16
C LEU A 192 9.48 -13.46 -13.76
N SER A 193 8.57 -12.49 -13.68
CA SER A 193 8.02 -11.97 -12.42
C SER A 193 6.90 -12.87 -11.89
N VAL A 194 7.23 -14.10 -11.47
CA VAL A 194 6.23 -15.10 -11.06
C VAL A 194 6.32 -15.38 -9.56
N PHE A 195 5.18 -15.66 -8.94
CA PHE A 195 5.12 -16.14 -7.56
C PHE A 195 5.75 -17.53 -7.45
N VAL A 196 6.69 -17.70 -6.51
CA VAL A 196 7.36 -18.97 -6.24
C VAL A 196 7.07 -19.39 -4.81
N ALA A 197 6.26 -20.44 -4.63
CA ALA A 197 5.79 -20.92 -3.32
C ALA A 197 6.92 -21.36 -2.38
N SER A 198 8.10 -21.73 -2.90
CA SER A 198 9.24 -22.16 -2.11
C SER A 198 10.11 -21.01 -1.57
N ASN A 199 9.84 -19.77 -1.98
CA ASN A 199 10.63 -18.61 -1.57
C ASN A 199 10.50 -18.33 -0.06
N PRO A 200 11.58 -17.91 0.61
CA PRO A 200 11.55 -17.59 2.04
C PRO A 200 10.56 -16.47 2.37
N GLY A 201 10.34 -15.52 1.47
CA GLY A 201 9.33 -14.46 1.66
C GLY A 201 7.91 -15.00 1.86
N VAL A 202 7.56 -16.14 1.24
CA VAL A 202 6.24 -16.78 1.41
C VAL A 202 6.07 -17.37 2.81
N VAL A 203 7.18 -17.77 3.45
CA VAL A 203 7.15 -18.32 4.82
C VAL A 203 7.03 -17.20 5.86
N ALA A 204 7.43 -15.98 5.52
CA ALA A 204 7.37 -14.82 6.41
C ALA A 204 6.01 -14.08 6.39
N LEU A 205 5.18 -14.32 5.37
CA LEU A 205 3.83 -13.77 5.21
C LEU A 205 2.79 -14.75 5.75
#